data_AF-A0A950YBU1-F1
#
_entry.id   AF-A0A950YBU1-F1
#
_cell.length_a   1.000
_cell.length_b   1.000
_cell.length_c   1.000
_cell.angle_alpha   90.00
_cell.angle_beta   90.00
_cell.angle_gamma   90.00
#
_symmetry.space_group_name_H-M   'P 1'
#
loop_
_entity.id
_entity.type
_entity.pdbx_description
1 polymer ?
#
loop_
_entity_poly.entity_id
_entity_poly.type
_entity_poly.pdbx_seq_one_letter_code
_entity_poly.pdbx_strand_id
1 'polypeptide(L)'
;LHPAVQAGLADLFIEAAAMREDGAPRNLQLIVESHSEHLLRRLLRRIADGSVDPETVAAYFVRLGPSAAVIEPLDVDELGNVRNWPKNFFGDQTTDILEQTRHARQRRQLQAVG
;
A
#
# COMPACT_ATOMS: atom_id res chain seq x y z
N LEU A 1 -11.64 -5.94 5.77
CA LEU A 1 -10.60 -6.72 6.51
C LEU A 1 -10.04 -5.84 7.62
N HIS A 2 -9.76 -6.40 8.79
CA HIS A 2 -9.05 -5.67 9.84
C HIS A 2 -7.62 -5.32 9.35
N PRO A 3 -7.07 -4.11 9.60
CA PRO A 3 -5.75 -3.68 9.11
C PRO A 3 -4.61 -4.68 9.41
N ALA A 4 -4.63 -5.29 10.60
CA ALA A 4 -3.66 -6.31 10.99
C ALA A 4 -3.71 -7.56 10.08
N VAL A 5 -4.89 -7.95 9.61
CA VAL A 5 -5.06 -9.11 8.71
C VAL A 5 -4.56 -8.77 7.31
N GLN A 6 -4.70 -7.51 6.85
CA GLN A 6 -4.17 -7.07 5.55
C GLN A 6 -2.64 -7.08 5.52
N ALA A 7 -1.98 -6.73 6.63
CA ALA A 7 -0.54 -6.89 6.75
C ALA A 7 -0.13 -8.38 6.72
N GLY A 8 -0.90 -9.25 7.41
CA GLY A 8 -0.66 -10.69 7.36
C GLY A 8 -0.78 -11.30 5.96
N LEU A 9 -1.62 -10.75 5.09
CA LEU A 9 -1.71 -11.20 3.69
C LEU A 9 -0.42 -10.96 2.90
N ALA A 10 0.30 -9.87 3.16
CA ALA A 10 1.58 -9.63 2.49
C ALA A 10 2.61 -10.71 2.83
N ASP A 11 2.69 -11.08 4.12
CA ASP A 11 3.57 -12.18 4.56
C ASP A 11 3.16 -13.51 3.91
N LEU A 12 1.85 -13.81 3.86
CA LEU A 12 1.34 -15.01 3.18
C LEU A 12 1.70 -15.05 1.69
N PHE A 13 1.64 -13.92 0.98
CA PHE A 13 1.99 -13.87 -0.44
C PHE A 13 3.48 -14.10 -0.66
N ILE A 14 4.34 -13.54 0.20
CA ILE A 14 5.78 -13.78 0.17
C ILE A 14 6.07 -15.27 0.39
N GLU A 15 5.45 -15.88 1.41
CA GLU A 15 5.61 -17.30 1.70
C GLU A 15 5.12 -18.18 0.54
N ALA A 16 3.97 -17.87 -0.04
CA ALA A 16 3.40 -18.60 -1.16
C ALA A 16 4.31 -18.54 -2.40
N ALA A 17 4.86 -17.37 -2.72
CA ALA A 17 5.79 -17.19 -3.85
C ALA A 17 7.11 -17.95 -3.63
N ALA A 18 7.57 -18.04 -2.38
CA ALA A 18 8.81 -18.74 -2.01
C ALA A 18 8.63 -20.26 -1.79
N MET A 19 7.43 -20.81 -1.99
CA MET A 19 7.16 -22.23 -1.74
C MET A 19 8.03 -23.15 -2.60
N ARG A 20 8.38 -24.29 -2.00
CA ARG A 20 9.15 -25.36 -2.63
C ARG A 20 8.33 -26.65 -2.68
N GLU A 21 8.53 -27.42 -3.74
CA GLU A 21 7.90 -28.72 -3.99
C GLU A 21 8.99 -29.68 -4.46
N ASP A 22 9.08 -30.86 -3.84
CA ASP A 22 10.14 -31.86 -4.08
C ASP A 22 11.58 -31.29 -4.04
N GLY A 23 11.82 -30.32 -3.15
CA GLY A 23 13.12 -29.68 -2.98
C GLY A 23 13.43 -28.57 -4.00
N ALA A 24 12.57 -28.32 -4.98
CA ALA A 24 12.73 -27.27 -6.00
C ALA A 24 11.78 -26.08 -5.75
N PRO A 25 12.14 -24.85 -6.15
CA PRO A 25 11.21 -23.71 -6.15
C PRO A 25 10.02 -23.98 -7.07
N ARG A 26 8.80 -23.66 -6.62
CA ARG A 26 7.58 -23.80 -7.44
C ARG A 26 7.46 -22.74 -8.54
N ASN A 27 8.29 -21.70 -8.49
CA ASN A 27 8.27 -20.56 -9.42
C ASN A 27 6.87 -19.95 -9.56
N LEU A 28 6.15 -19.78 -8.44
CA LEU A 28 4.81 -19.21 -8.42
C LEU A 28 4.90 -17.68 -8.57
N GLN A 29 4.31 -17.15 -9.65
CA GLN A 29 4.12 -15.72 -9.82
C GLN A 29 2.74 -15.29 -9.30
N LEU A 30 2.73 -14.29 -8.42
CA LEU A 30 1.50 -13.68 -7.92
C LEU A 30 1.29 -12.30 -8.53
N ILE A 31 0.09 -12.05 -9.05
CA ILE A 31 -0.36 -10.73 -9.48
C ILE A 31 -1.46 -10.30 -8.53
N VAL A 32 -1.22 -9.22 -7.79
CA VAL A 32 -2.11 -8.75 -6.74
C VAL A 32 -2.55 -7.32 -7.04
N GLU A 33 -3.86 -7.10 -7.13
CA GLU A 33 -4.45 -5.77 -7.19
C GLU A 33 -4.99 -5.40 -5.80
N SER A 34 -4.59 -4.24 -5.28
CA SER A 34 -5.03 -3.78 -3.96
C SER A 34 -4.96 -2.27 -3.81
N HIS A 35 -5.90 -1.72 -3.04
CA HIS A 35 -5.86 -0.33 -2.53
C HIS A 35 -5.36 -0.27 -1.06
N SER A 36 -4.82 -1.36 -0.52
CA SER A 36 -4.39 -1.41 0.89
C SER A 36 -3.01 -0.80 1.08
N GLU A 37 -2.96 0.34 1.78
CA GLU A 37 -1.72 0.92 2.27
C GLU A 37 -0.93 -0.02 3.17
N HIS A 38 -1.63 -0.75 4.03
CA HIS A 38 -1.01 -1.67 4.98
C HIS A 38 -0.31 -2.83 4.27
N LEU A 39 -0.87 -3.34 3.18
CA LEU A 39 -0.26 -4.39 2.37
C LEU A 39 1.04 -3.90 1.74
N LEU A 40 1.01 -2.76 1.04
CA LEU A 40 2.20 -2.20 0.40
C LEU A 40 3.29 -1.88 1.44
N ARG A 41 2.94 -1.20 2.53
CA ARG A 41 3.92 -0.87 3.59
C ARG A 41 4.51 -2.10 4.25
N ARG A 42 3.73 -3.18 4.42
CA ARG A 42 4.25 -4.43 4.98
C ARG A 42 5.26 -5.08 4.04
N LEU A 43 4.96 -5.12 2.74
CA LEU A 43 5.86 -5.64 1.72
C LEU A 43 7.17 -4.84 1.65
N LEU A 44 7.09 -3.51 1.59
CA LEU A 44 8.26 -2.62 1.62
C LEU A 44 9.10 -2.81 2.89
N ARG A 45 8.47 -3.02 4.04
CA ARG A 45 9.17 -3.35 5.28
C ARG A 45 9.95 -4.67 5.20
N ARG A 46 9.43 -5.68 4.48
CA ARG A 46 10.13 -6.96 4.27
C ARG A 46 11.32 -6.86 3.34
N ILE A 47 11.27 -5.94 2.40
CA ILE A 47 12.44 -5.57 1.60
C ILE A 47 13.47 -4.90 2.52
N ALA A 48 13.04 -3.89 3.30
CA ALA A 48 13.91 -3.14 4.19
C ALA A 48 14.58 -3.98 5.29
N ASP A 49 13.91 -5.03 5.79
CA ASP A 49 14.46 -5.94 6.79
C ASP A 49 15.27 -7.11 6.18
N GLY A 50 15.38 -7.17 4.85
CA GLY A 50 16.17 -8.18 4.12
C GLY A 50 15.49 -9.54 3.99
N SER A 51 14.23 -9.68 4.41
CA SER A 51 13.47 -10.94 4.27
C SER A 51 13.02 -11.20 2.83
N VAL A 52 12.95 -10.17 2.00
CA VAL A 52 12.52 -10.25 0.60
C VAL A 52 13.54 -9.53 -0.28
N ASP A 53 13.96 -10.20 -1.35
CA ASP A 53 14.78 -9.60 -2.39
C ASP A 53 13.93 -8.61 -3.22
N PRO A 54 14.28 -7.31 -3.28
CA PRO A 54 13.53 -6.33 -4.07
C PRO A 54 13.42 -6.71 -5.55
N GLU A 55 14.37 -7.45 -6.13
CA GLU A 55 14.31 -7.87 -7.53
C GLU A 55 13.17 -8.87 -7.81
N THR A 56 12.68 -9.54 -6.77
CA THR A 56 11.54 -10.47 -6.86
C THR A 56 10.18 -9.77 -6.76
N VAL A 57 10.18 -8.45 -6.56
CA VAL A 57 8.99 -7.64 -6.34
C VAL A 57 8.89 -6.55 -7.40
N ALA A 58 7.76 -6.51 -8.11
CA ALA A 58 7.42 -5.40 -8.99
C ALA A 58 6.15 -4.71 -8.49
N ALA A 59 6.22 -3.39 -8.26
CA ALA A 59 5.09 -2.60 -7.80
C ALA A 59 4.69 -1.57 -8.85
N TYR A 60 3.38 -1.42 -9.08
CA TYR A 60 2.83 -0.53 -10.09
C TYR A 60 1.66 0.27 -9.52
N PHE A 61 1.61 1.55 -9.85
CA PHE A 61 0.47 2.41 -9.62
C PHE A 61 -0.40 2.47 -10.86
N VAL A 62 -1.70 2.24 -10.69
CA VAL A 62 -2.68 2.39 -11.76
C VAL A 62 -3.54 3.60 -11.48
N ARG A 63 -3.58 4.54 -12.43
CA ARG A 63 -4.45 5.71 -12.36
C ARG A 63 -5.30 5.84 -13.61
N LEU A 64 -6.47 6.46 -13.46
CA LEU A 64 -7.33 6.77 -14.60
C LEU A 64 -6.73 7.96 -15.37
N GLY A 65 -6.34 7.73 -16.63
CA GLY A 65 -5.97 8.78 -17.57
C GLY A 65 -7.19 9.30 -18.35
N PRO A 66 -6.99 10.29 -19.24
CA PRO A 66 -8.09 10.92 -19.99
C PRO A 66 -8.90 9.96 -20.89
N SER A 67 -8.26 8.90 -21.40
CA SER A 67 -8.87 7.94 -22.33
C SER A 67 -8.74 6.48 -21.91
N ALA A 68 -7.80 6.16 -21.01
CA ALA A 68 -7.51 4.79 -20.56
C ALA A 68 -6.78 4.81 -19.21
N ALA A 69 -6.71 3.65 -18.56
CA ALA A 69 -5.86 3.45 -17.39
C ALA A 69 -4.37 3.60 -17.78
N VAL A 70 -3.61 4.30 -16.93
CA VAL A 70 -2.17 4.48 -17.06
C VAL A 70 -1.51 3.72 -15.92
N ILE A 71 -0.53 2.88 -16.26
CA ILE A 71 0.24 2.09 -15.32
C ILE A 71 1.63 2.72 -15.20
N GLU A 72 2.03 3.04 -13.97
CA GLU A 72 3.31 3.68 -13.65
C GLU A 72 4.08 2.79 -12.67
N PRO A 73 5.33 2.37 -12.97
CA PRO A 73 6.11 1.57 -12.05
C PRO A 73 6.51 2.39 -10.81
N LEU A 74 6.49 1.76 -9.64
CA LEU A 74 7.07 2.31 -8.42
C LEU A 74 8.54 1.91 -8.33
N ASP A 75 9.41 2.90 -8.18
CA ASP A 75 10.86 2.75 -8.01
C ASP A 75 11.15 2.45 -6.54
N VAL A 76 11.22 1.16 -6.21
CA VAL A 76 11.54 0.64 -4.88
C VAL A 76 13.04 0.37 -4.80
N ASP A 77 13.73 0.98 -3.84
CA ASP A 77 15.14 0.70 -3.59
C ASP A 77 15.39 -0.48 -2.63
N GLU A 78 16.65 -0.86 -2.48
CA GLU A 78 17.09 -1.97 -1.62
C GLU A 78 16.72 -1.79 -0.14
N LEU A 79 16.40 -0.57 0.29
CA LEU A 79 15.98 -0.26 1.66
C LEU A 79 14.45 -0.22 1.79
N GLY A 80 13.71 -0.63 0.76
CA GLY A 80 12.26 -0.62 0.73
C GLY A 80 11.65 0.79 0.63
N ASN A 81 12.42 1.80 0.21
CA ASN A 81 11.88 3.14 -0.02
C ASN A 81 11.37 3.26 -1.45
N VAL A 82 10.20 3.87 -1.62
CA VAL A 82 9.70 4.26 -2.94
C VAL A 82 10.17 5.68 -3.26
N ARG A 83 10.96 5.86 -4.33
CA ARG A 83 11.54 7.14 -4.71
C ARG A 83 10.57 8.05 -5.46
N ASN A 84 9.59 7.46 -6.14
CA ASN A 84 8.64 8.15 -7.00
C ASN A 84 7.19 8.02 -6.49
N TRP A 85 6.96 8.17 -5.18
CA TRP A 85 5.62 8.12 -4.59
C TRP A 85 4.61 8.99 -5.37
N PRO A 86 3.50 8.42 -5.85
CA PRO A 86 2.48 9.21 -6.52
C PRO A 86 1.82 10.19 -5.56
N LYS A 87 1.46 11.37 -6.06
CA LYS A 87 0.77 12.38 -5.23
C LYS A 87 -0.56 11.84 -4.73
N ASN A 88 -0.83 12.03 -3.44
CA ASN A 88 -2.07 11.60 -2.78
C ASN A 88 -2.40 10.11 -2.96
N PHE A 89 -1.39 9.24 -3.06
CA PHE A 89 -1.57 7.80 -3.33
C PHE A 89 -2.53 7.10 -2.36
N PHE A 90 -2.51 7.49 -1.07
CA PHE A 90 -3.43 6.98 -0.04
C PHE A 90 -4.36 8.07 0.54
N GLY A 91 -4.50 9.19 -0.17
CA GLY A 91 -5.21 10.38 0.32
C GLY A 91 -4.40 11.21 1.32
N ASP A 92 -5.07 12.19 1.95
CA ASP A 92 -4.48 13.08 2.96
C ASP A 92 -5.26 12.97 4.27
N GLN A 93 -5.02 11.87 4.99
CA GLN A 93 -5.68 11.60 6.26
C GLN A 93 -5.49 12.72 7.28
N THR A 94 -4.36 13.43 7.24
CA THR A 94 -4.07 14.51 8.19
C THR A 94 -4.96 15.70 7.90
N THR A 95 -5.06 16.11 6.63
CA THR A 95 -5.98 17.18 6.21
C THR A 95 -7.42 16.80 6.48
N ASP A 96 -7.83 15.56 6.19
CA ASP A 96 -9.20 15.10 6.43
C ASP A 96 -9.60 15.19 7.92
N ILE A 97 -8.72 14.79 8.83
CA ILE A 97 -8.94 14.90 10.29
C ILE A 97 -9.02 16.36 10.74
N LEU A 98 -8.16 17.23 10.19
CA LEU A 98 -8.16 18.66 10.50
C LEU A 98 -9.47 19.32 10.07
N GLU A 99 -9.92 19.05 8.83
CA GLU A 99 -11.18 19.59 8.29
C GLU A 99 -12.40 19.06 9.07
N GLN A 100 -12.42 17.76 9.41
CA GLN A 100 -13.48 17.20 10.26
C GLN A 100 -13.54 17.91 11.62
N THR A 101 -12.38 18.15 12.23
CA THR A 101 -12.29 18.84 13.53
C THR A 101 -12.78 20.29 13.43
N ARG A 102 -12.41 21.01 12.35
CA ARG A 102 -12.88 22.38 12.08
C ARG A 102 -14.39 22.43 11.94
N HIS A 103 -14.97 21.55 11.10
CA HIS A 103 -16.41 21.50 10.87
C HIS A 103 -17.20 21.11 12.13
N ALA A 104 -16.69 20.18 12.94
CA ALA A 104 -17.32 19.81 14.20
C ALA A 104 -17.39 20.97 15.20
N ARG A 105 -16.32 21.78 15.29
CA ARG A 105 -16.31 23.00 16.13
C ARG A 105 -17.33 24.03 15.65
N GLN A 106 -17.39 24.28 14.34
CA GLN A 106 -18.31 25.26 13.76
C GLN A 106 -19.78 24.86 13.98
N ARG A 107 -20.13 23.58 13.80
CA ARG A 107 -21.50 23.10 14.07
C ARG A 107 -21.90 23.23 15.54
N ARG A 108 -20.98 22.97 16.48
CA ARG A 108 -21.25 23.16 17.92
C ARG A 108 -21.50 24.62 18.28
N GLN A 109 -20.75 25.55 17.68
CA GLN A 109 -20.97 26.99 17.90
C GLN A 109 -22.33 27.44 17.36
N LEU A 110 -22.73 26.98 16.17
CA LEU A 110 -24.04 27.31 15.60
C LEU A 110 -25.21 26.73 16.41
N GLN A 111 -25.04 25.54 17.01
CA GLN A 111 -26.06 24.92 17.88
C GLN A 111 -26.14 25.54 19.29
N ALA A 112 -25.09 26.23 19.75
CA ALA A 112 -25.08 26.88 21.05
C ALA A 112 -25.66 28.31 21.02
N VAL A 113 -25.92 28.85 19.82
CA VAL A 113 -26.39 30.21 19.59
C VAL A 113 -27.87 30.26 19.15
N GLY A 114 -28.53 29.10 18.97
CA GLY A 114 -29.97 28.98 18.70
C GLY A 114 -30.70 28.32 19.86
#